data_AF-A0A2R6H2Q6-F1
#
_entry.id   AF-A0A2R6H2Q6-F1
#
_cell.length_a   1.000
_cell.length_b   1.000
_cell.length_c   1.000
_cell.angle_alpha   90.00
_cell.angle_beta   90.00
_cell.angle_gamma   90.00
#
_symmetry.space_group_name_H-M   'P 1'
#
loop_
_entity.id
_entity.type
_entity.pdbx_description
1 polymer ?
#
loop_
_entity_poly.entity_id
_entity_poly.type
_entity_poly.pdbx_seq_one_letter_code
_entity_poly.pdbx_strand_id
1 'polypeptide(L)'
;MVAAVVVGAGLTIYAVAADSALPATGGRDVAGTALDRAYAAIETAGVVDPGDLRNAIETAPSGYRLNATLTAGERRWAVGPIPPETADDASRRVGVRVEPGRVISGRLRVTVWT
;
A
#
# COMPACT_ATOMS: atom_id res chain seq x y z
N MET A 1 -22.33 14.14 -21.83
CA MET A 1 -21.09 14.51 -21.11
C MET A 1 -21.03 13.67 -19.84
N VAL A 2 -20.01 12.83 -19.67
CA VAL A 2 -19.91 11.91 -18.53
C VAL A 2 -19.21 12.63 -17.37
N ALA A 3 -19.91 12.77 -16.24
CA ALA A 3 -19.36 13.38 -15.02
C ALA A 3 -18.37 12.41 -14.37
N ALA A 4 -17.08 12.75 -14.38
CA ALA A 4 -16.08 12.05 -13.60
C ALA A 4 -16.35 12.33 -12.11
N VAL A 5 -16.92 11.34 -11.43
CA VAL A 5 -17.13 11.36 -9.98
C VAL A 5 -15.75 11.31 -9.32
N VAL A 6 -15.27 12.47 -8.88
CA VAL A 6 -14.07 12.62 -8.04
C VAL A 6 -14.49 12.30 -6.61
N VAL A 7 -14.25 11.07 -6.17
CA VAL A 7 -14.41 10.70 -4.76
C VAL A 7 -13.08 10.93 -4.05
N GLY A 8 -12.97 12.07 -3.36
CA GLY A 8 -12.01 12.24 -2.28
C GLY A 8 -12.44 11.33 -1.12
N ALA A 9 -11.84 10.15 -1.00
CA ALA A 9 -12.21 9.19 0.03
C ALA A 9 -11.44 9.48 1.32
N GLY A 10 -12.20 9.98 2.29
CA GLY A 10 -11.78 10.20 3.67
C GLY A 10 -11.15 8.97 4.33
N LEU A 11 -10.24 9.29 5.24
CA LEU A 11 -9.48 8.38 6.08
C LEU A 11 -10.42 7.61 7.03
N THR A 12 -11.10 6.59 6.54
CA THR A 12 -11.80 5.63 7.41
C THR A 12 -10.85 4.48 7.70
N ILE A 13 -10.17 4.60 8.85
CA ILE A 13 -9.43 3.51 9.48
C ILE A 13 -10.43 2.38 9.74
N TYR A 14 -10.46 1.39 8.86
CA TYR A 14 -11.14 0.13 9.09
C TYR A 14 -10.07 -0.94 9.21
N ALA A 15 -9.68 -1.21 10.45
CA ALA A 15 -8.75 -2.24 10.85
C ALA A 15 -9.39 -3.62 10.65
N VAL A 16 -9.08 -4.29 9.55
CA VAL A 16 -9.44 -5.69 9.24
C VAL A 16 -8.28 -6.23 8.40
N ALA A 17 -7.56 -7.30 8.73
CA ALA A 17 -7.64 -8.27 9.81
C ALA A 17 -6.23 -8.88 10.01
N ALA A 18 -5.81 -8.97 11.27
CA ALA A 18 -5.02 -10.08 11.79
C ALA A 18 -5.46 -10.21 13.24
N ASP A 19 -6.53 -10.97 13.42
CA ASP A 19 -6.87 -11.57 14.70
C ASP A 19 -5.63 -12.36 15.15
N SER A 20 -5.20 -12.18 16.40
CA SER A 20 -4.02 -12.77 17.05
C SER A 20 -2.61 -12.25 16.70
N ALA A 21 -2.32 -10.99 17.07
CA ALA A 21 -1.01 -10.66 17.68
C ALA A 21 -1.12 -9.42 18.59
N LEU A 22 -0.68 -9.60 19.84
CA LEU A 22 -0.60 -8.63 20.93
C LEU A 22 0.40 -7.49 20.62
N PRO A 23 0.44 -6.39 21.42
CA PRO A 23 0.75 -5.05 20.94
C PRO A 23 2.24 -4.82 20.68
N ALA A 24 2.64 -4.76 19.41
CA ALA A 24 3.95 -4.22 19.01
C ALA A 24 3.85 -2.71 18.80
N THR A 25 3.94 -1.94 19.89
CA THR A 25 3.85 -0.47 19.91
C THR A 25 4.97 0.24 19.12
N GLY A 26 5.92 -0.50 18.52
CA GLY A 26 6.95 0.05 17.62
C GLY A 26 6.86 -0.41 16.16
N GLY A 27 6.38 -1.64 15.90
CA GLY A 27 6.35 -2.22 14.54
C GLY A 27 5.30 -1.56 13.64
N ARG A 28 4.14 -1.24 14.20
CA ARG A 28 3.06 -0.55 13.47
C ARG A 28 3.43 0.87 13.03
N ASP A 29 4.20 1.60 13.84
CA ASP A 29 4.68 2.94 13.46
C ASP A 29 5.73 2.88 12.33
N VAL A 30 6.59 1.86 12.34
CA VAL A 30 7.54 1.62 11.25
C VAL A 30 6.82 1.23 9.97
N ALA A 31 5.83 0.33 10.04
CA ALA A 31 5.02 -0.06 8.89
C ALA A 31 4.20 1.11 8.33
N GLY A 32 3.64 1.96 9.20
CA GLY A 32 2.95 3.20 8.79
C GLY A 32 3.89 4.19 8.10
N THR A 33 5.07 4.44 8.69
CA THR A 33 6.09 5.33 8.12
C THR A 33 6.62 4.79 6.78
N ALA A 34 6.84 3.48 6.68
CA ALA A 34 7.26 2.83 5.44
C ALA A 34 6.17 2.90 4.37
N LEU A 35 4.89 2.72 4.74
CA LEU A 35 3.76 2.90 3.84
C LEU A 35 3.67 4.35 3.33
N ASP A 36 3.84 5.35 4.20
CA ASP A 36 3.80 6.75 3.78
C ASP A 36 4.95 7.10 2.83
N ARG A 37 6.17 6.60 3.08
CA ARG A 37 7.30 6.77 2.14
C ARG A 37 7.10 6.03 0.82
N ALA A 38 6.66 4.79 0.89
CA ALA A 38 6.38 3.97 -0.28
C ALA A 38 5.28 4.60 -1.16
N TYR A 39 4.24 5.13 -0.52
CA TYR A 39 3.17 5.87 -1.19
C TYR A 39 3.72 7.16 -1.81
N ALA A 40 4.46 7.99 -1.04
CA ALA A 40 5.08 9.23 -1.52
C ALA A 40 5.97 9.05 -2.76
N ALA A 41 6.60 7.89 -2.89
CA ALA A 41 7.48 7.57 -4.02
C ALA A 41 6.73 7.17 -5.30
N ILE A 42 5.48 6.69 -5.19
CA ILE A 42 4.73 6.09 -6.31
C ILE A 42 3.42 6.80 -6.59
N GLU A 43 2.96 7.67 -5.70
CA GLU A 43 1.73 8.43 -5.93
C GLU A 43 1.98 9.60 -6.88
N THR A 44 1.05 9.80 -7.79
CA THR A 44 0.92 11.01 -8.58
C THR A 44 -0.51 11.51 -8.42
N ALA A 45 -0.67 12.63 -7.69
CA ALA A 45 -1.97 13.23 -7.38
C ALA A 45 -2.99 12.24 -6.75
N GLY A 46 -2.51 11.33 -5.91
CA GLY A 46 -3.34 10.31 -5.24
C GLY A 46 -3.62 9.05 -6.06
N VAL A 47 -2.98 8.93 -7.23
CA VAL A 47 -3.06 7.76 -8.12
C VAL A 47 -1.70 7.05 -8.17
N VAL A 48 -1.72 5.75 -7.94
CA VAL A 48 -0.55 4.87 -8.01
C VAL A 48 -0.54 4.12 -9.34
N ASP A 49 0.62 4.08 -10.00
CA ASP A 49 0.85 3.20 -11.14
C ASP A 49 1.48 1.88 -10.67
N PRO A 50 0.93 0.71 -11.07
CA PRO A 50 1.53 -0.58 -10.72
C PRO A 50 2.95 -0.77 -11.28
N GLY A 51 3.35 -0.04 -12.32
CA GLY A 51 4.71 -0.04 -12.85
C GLY A 51 5.73 0.56 -11.87
N ASP A 52 5.31 1.55 -11.08
CA ASP A 52 6.15 2.25 -10.10
C ASP A 52 6.24 1.52 -8.76
N LEU A 53 5.51 0.41 -8.58
CA LEU A 53 5.49 -0.35 -7.33
C LEU A 53 6.89 -0.85 -6.93
N ARG A 54 7.82 -1.02 -7.88
CA ARG A 54 9.23 -1.34 -7.58
C ARG A 54 9.94 -0.20 -6.86
N ASN A 55 9.65 1.05 -7.18
CA ASN A 55 10.26 2.20 -6.51
C ASN A 55 9.85 2.24 -5.03
N ALA A 56 8.64 1.77 -4.70
CA ALA A 56 8.20 1.66 -3.30
C ALA A 56 9.07 0.70 -2.47
N ILE A 57 9.51 -0.44 -3.02
CA ILE A 57 10.38 -1.36 -2.28
C ILE A 57 11.83 -0.85 -2.17
N GLU A 58 12.26 0.03 -3.07
CA GLU A 58 13.57 0.70 -3.00
C GLU A 58 13.65 1.75 -1.89
N THR A 59 12.50 2.25 -1.43
CA THR A 59 12.43 3.13 -0.24
C THR A 59 12.50 2.38 1.09
N ALA A 60 12.65 1.06 1.07
CA ALA A 60 12.76 0.25 2.27
C ALA A 60 13.94 0.71 3.14
N PRO A 61 13.75 0.86 4.46
CA PRO A 61 14.85 1.21 5.35
C PRO A 61 15.92 0.11 5.36
N SER A 62 17.19 0.52 5.38
CA SER A 62 18.33 -0.38 5.45
C SER A 62 18.19 -1.35 6.63
N GLY A 63 18.29 -2.66 6.36
CA GLY A 63 18.13 -3.71 7.37
C GLY A 63 16.70 -4.23 7.55
N TYR A 64 15.74 -3.71 6.78
CA TYR A 64 14.36 -4.22 6.72
C TYR A 64 14.06 -4.80 5.34
N ARG A 65 13.19 -5.81 5.31
CA ARG A 65 12.55 -6.35 4.11
C ARG A 65 11.15 -5.74 3.97
N LEU A 66 10.78 -5.41 2.75
CA LEU A 66 9.50 -4.80 2.42
C LEU A 66 8.78 -5.60 1.32
N ASN A 67 7.50 -5.86 1.52
CA ASN A 67 6.58 -6.35 0.49
C ASN A 67 5.53 -5.28 0.23
N ALA A 68 5.37 -4.84 -1.01
CA ALA A 68 4.27 -3.99 -1.41
C ALA A 68 3.30 -4.79 -2.27
N THR A 69 2.04 -4.85 -1.85
CA THR A 69 0.94 -5.49 -2.56
C THR A 69 -0.11 -4.45 -2.91
N LEU A 70 -0.37 -4.25 -4.20
CA LEU A 70 -1.43 -3.40 -4.72
C LEU A 70 -2.57 -4.26 -5.25
N THR A 71 -3.79 -4.00 -4.82
CA THR A 71 -5.00 -4.65 -5.34
C THR A 71 -5.96 -3.62 -5.91
N ALA A 72 -6.53 -3.89 -7.08
CA ALA A 72 -7.51 -3.02 -7.72
C ALA A 72 -8.50 -3.87 -8.55
N GLY A 73 -9.75 -3.96 -8.09
CA GLY A 73 -10.72 -4.90 -8.67
C GLY A 73 -10.22 -6.34 -8.59
N GLU A 74 -10.20 -7.04 -9.74
CA GLU A 74 -9.70 -8.41 -9.88
C GLU A 74 -8.18 -8.50 -10.08
N ARG A 75 -7.50 -7.34 -10.17
CA ARG A 75 -6.05 -7.29 -10.42
C ARG A 75 -5.28 -7.15 -9.11
N ARG A 76 -4.18 -7.89 -9.02
CA ARG A 76 -3.24 -7.84 -7.89
C ARG A 76 -1.81 -7.79 -8.41
N TRP A 77 -1.04 -6.85 -7.89
CA TRP A 77 0.40 -6.74 -8.10
C TRP A 77 1.09 -6.86 -6.75
N ALA A 78 2.16 -7.65 -6.70
CA ALA A 78 2.97 -7.79 -5.50
C ALA A 78 4.45 -7.71 -5.89
N VAL A 79 5.22 -7.00 -5.10
CA VAL A 79 6.66 -6.83 -5.27
C VAL A 79 7.36 -7.00 -3.92
N GLY A 80 8.58 -7.54 -3.98
CA GLY A 80 9.36 -7.88 -2.81
C GLY A 80 9.15 -9.34 -2.34
N PRO A 81 9.93 -9.78 -1.34
CA PRO A 81 9.87 -11.13 -0.79
C PRO A 81 8.52 -11.42 -0.13
N ILE A 82 8.19 -12.70 0.04
CA ILE A 82 6.96 -13.12 0.74
C ILE A 82 7.14 -12.83 2.24
N PRO A 83 6.23 -12.08 2.88
CA PRO A 83 6.35 -11.77 4.29
C PRO A 83 6.12 -13.02 5.17
N PRO A 84 6.85 -13.17 6.28
CA PRO A 84 6.49 -14.14 7.32
C PRO A 84 5.17 -13.74 8.01
N GLU A 85 4.52 -14.69 8.66
CA GLU A 85 3.23 -14.47 9.34
C GLU A 85 3.33 -13.46 10.50
N THR A 86 4.53 -13.25 11.03
CA THR A 86 4.83 -12.32 12.13
C THR A 86 5.20 -10.91 11.63
N ALA A 87 5.06 -10.62 10.34
CA ALA A 87 5.44 -9.33 9.78
C ALA A 87 4.40 -8.24 10.09
N ASP A 88 4.89 -7.02 10.30
CA ASP A 88 4.02 -5.85 10.49
C ASP A 88 3.50 -5.36 9.13
N ASP A 89 2.20 -5.04 9.04
CA ASP A 89 1.62 -4.50 7.82
C ASP A 89 0.78 -3.25 8.04
N ALA A 90 0.75 -2.42 7.00
CA ALA A 90 -0.06 -1.21 6.91
C ALA A 90 -0.76 -1.19 5.55
N SER A 91 -2.00 -0.70 5.49
CA SER A 91 -2.73 -0.57 4.23
C SER A 91 -3.45 0.77 4.08
N ARG A 92 -3.57 1.25 2.83
CA ARG A 92 -4.23 2.49 2.45
C ARG A 92 -5.06 2.28 1.18
N ARG A 93 -6.21 2.94 1.10
CA ARG A 93 -7.00 3.02 -0.14
C ARG A 93 -6.37 4.06 -1.07
N VAL A 94 -6.17 3.69 -2.33
CA VAL A 94 -5.50 4.53 -3.32
C VAL A 94 -6.24 4.45 -4.65
N GLY A 95 -6.14 5.48 -5.48
CA GLY A 95 -6.49 5.34 -6.89
C GLY A 95 -5.42 4.49 -7.58
N VAL A 96 -5.80 3.51 -8.39
CA VAL A 96 -4.85 2.70 -9.15
C VAL A 96 -5.10 2.93 -10.63
N ARG A 97 -4.06 3.36 -11.34
CA ARG A 97 -4.08 3.44 -12.79
C ARG A 97 -3.91 2.04 -13.36
N VAL A 98 -4.99 1.47 -13.86
CA VAL A 98 -4.97 0.11 -14.43
C VAL A 98 -4.77 0.12 -15.94
N GLU A 99 -5.08 1.25 -16.59
CA GLU A 99 -4.86 1.54 -18.00
C GLU A 99 -4.66 3.06 -18.20
N PRO A 100 -4.09 3.51 -19.33
CA PRO A 100 -4.04 4.94 -19.66
C PRO A 100 -5.43 5.58 -19.61
N GLY A 101 -5.62 6.58 -18.72
CA GLY A 101 -6.91 7.25 -18.52
C GLY A 101 -7.95 6.48 -17.70
N ARG A 102 -7.67 5.24 -17.26
CA ARG A 102 -8.55 4.46 -16.39
C ARG A 102 -7.96 4.33 -14.99
N VAL A 103 -8.60 5.02 -14.04
CA VAL A 103 -8.29 4.91 -12.62
C VAL A 103 -9.46 4.24 -11.91
N ILE A 104 -9.17 3.23 -11.10
CA ILE A 104 -10.16 2.57 -10.24
C ILE A 104 -9.69 2.61 -8.79
N SER A 105 -10.62 2.45 -7.86
CA SER A 105 -10.25 2.35 -6.45
C SER A 105 -9.53 1.02 -6.18
N GLY A 106 -8.44 1.11 -5.43
CA GLY A 106 -7.64 -0.02 -5.01
C GLY A 106 -7.16 0.13 -3.57
N ARG A 107 -6.35 -0.84 -3.14
CA ARG A 107 -5.71 -0.88 -1.84
C ARG A 107 -4.23 -1.19 -2.02
N LEU A 108 -3.39 -0.32 -1.47
CA LEU A 108 -1.97 -0.58 -1.28
C LEU A 108 -1.77 -1.14 0.12
N ARG A 109 -1.15 -2.32 0.23
CA ARG A 109 -0.70 -2.93 1.47
C ARG A 109 0.83 -2.99 1.43
N VAL A 110 1.46 -2.54 2.50
CA VAL A 110 2.91 -2.62 2.70
C VAL A 110 3.15 -3.44 3.94
N THR A 111 4.01 -4.45 3.82
CA THR A 111 4.41 -5.34 4.91
C THR A 111 5.91 -5.20 5.10
N VAL A 112 6.36 -5.01 6.34
CA VAL A 112 7.76 -4.77 6.70
C VAL A 112 8.19 -5.72 7.80
N TRP A 113 9.38 -6.28 7.69
CA TRP A 113 9.99 -7.17 8.69
C TRP A 113 11.52 -7.12 8.62
N THR A 114 12.21 -7.78 9.54
CA THR A 114 13.68 -7.88 9.61
C THR A 114 14.16 -9.29 9.25
#